data_AF-A0A165NXA3-F1
#
_entry.id   AF-A0A165NXA3-F1
#
_cell.length_a   1.000
_cell.length_b   1.000
_cell.length_c   1.000
_cell.angle_alpha   90.00
_cell.angle_beta   90.00
_cell.angle_gamma   90.00
#
_symmetry.space_group_name_H-M   'P 1'
#
loop_
_entity.id
_entity.type
_entity.pdbx_description
1 polymer ?
#
loop_
_entity_poly.entity_id
_entity_poly.type
_entity_poly.pdbx_seq_one_letter_code
_entity_poly.pdbx_strand_id
1 'polypeptide(L)'
;MDRRLVSMALTTLIVIIFMLVSDFMNSNLEINNFFSYLFSFETLFLILTFGTLFFILLIPAAYLIEDNLKIKQTLSQIGLYLVIGGLISPVITFLLKREYTLNLHLSLSITGAFLLFGLIQNVKVTNHNR
;
A
#
# COMPACT_ATOMS: atom_id res chain seq x y z
N MET A 1 -10.81 -16.61 -4.53
CA MET A 1 -10.17 -15.33 -4.85
C MET A 1 -8.72 -15.41 -4.39
N ASP A 2 -7.75 -15.03 -5.22
CA ASP A 2 -6.33 -15.10 -4.84
C ASP A 2 -6.09 -14.20 -3.61
N ARG A 3 -5.55 -14.78 -2.53
CA ARG A 3 -5.25 -14.08 -1.28
C ARG A 3 -4.38 -12.85 -1.52
N ARG A 4 -3.47 -12.91 -2.50
CA ARG A 4 -2.59 -11.79 -2.87
C ARG A 4 -3.39 -10.61 -3.41
N LEU A 5 -4.37 -10.88 -4.29
CA LEU A 5 -5.26 -9.85 -4.85
C LEU A 5 -6.14 -9.22 -3.78
N VAL A 6 -6.71 -10.01 -2.86
CA VAL A 6 -7.51 -9.48 -1.74
C VAL A 6 -6.66 -8.59 -0.84
N SER A 7 -5.47 -9.07 -0.46
CA SER A 7 -4.57 -8.34 0.44
C SER A 7 -4.11 -7.03 -0.18
N MET A 8 -3.85 -7.02 -1.49
CA MET A 8 -3.49 -5.83 -2.26
C MET A 8 -4.66 -4.85 -2.33
N ALA A 9 -5.88 -5.31 -2.63
CA ALA A 9 -7.05 -4.45 -2.67
C ALA A 9 -7.32 -3.79 -1.30
N LEU A 10 -7.23 -4.56 -0.22
CA LEU A 10 -7.37 -4.04 1.15
C LEU A 10 -6.25 -3.06 1.51
N THR A 11 -5.00 -3.37 1.19
CA THR A 11 -3.86 -2.47 1.42
C THR A 11 -4.06 -1.15 0.70
N THR A 12 -4.43 -1.21 -0.58
CA THR A 12 -4.70 -0.04 -1.42
C THR A 12 -5.80 0.82 -0.81
N LEU A 13 -6.92 0.20 -0.44
CA LEU A 13 -8.06 0.90 0.17
C LEU A 13 -7.67 1.57 1.48
N ILE A 14 -6.95 0.88 2.36
CA ILE A 14 -6.50 1.43 3.65
C ILE A 14 -5.59 2.64 3.43
N VAL A 15 -4.59 2.53 2.55
CA VAL A 15 -3.67 3.64 2.26
C VAL A 15 -4.42 4.85 1.72
N ILE A 16 -5.36 4.65 0.80
CA ILE A 16 -6.15 5.75 0.24
C ILE A 16 -7.05 6.38 1.29
N ILE A 17 -7.69 5.59 2.16
CA ILE A 17 -8.49 6.12 3.26
C ILE A 17 -7.62 7.00 4.17
N PHE A 18 -6.41 6.55 4.53
CA PHE A 18 -5.50 7.37 5.32
C PHE A 18 -5.11 8.68 4.62
N MET A 19 -4.90 8.65 3.30
CA MET A 19 -4.64 9.86 2.51
C MET A 19 -5.84 10.81 2.52
N LEU A 20 -7.05 10.30 2.27
CA LEU A 20 -8.27 11.11 2.28
C LEU A 20 -8.57 11.70 3.66
N VAL A 21 -8.33 10.95 4.74
CA VAL A 21 -8.44 11.47 6.11
C VAL A 21 -7.40 12.55 6.37
N SER A 22 -6.16 12.38 5.88
CA SER A 22 -5.12 13.41 5.99
C SER A 22 -5.52 14.70 5.27
N ASP A 23 -6.12 14.59 4.08
CA ASP A 23 -6.62 15.75 3.33
C ASP A 23 -7.77 16.44 4.06
N PHE A 24 -8.67 15.67 4.68
CA PHE A 24 -9.78 16.24 5.46
C PHE A 24 -9.33 17.01 6.70
N MET A 25 -8.20 16.63 7.28
CA MET A 25 -7.60 17.33 8.42
C MET A 25 -6.77 18.55 7.99
N ASN A 26 -6.58 18.77 6.68
CA ASN A 26 -5.84 19.91 6.17
C ASN A 26 -6.73 21.15 6.11
N SER A 27 -6.45 22.14 6.97
CA SER A 27 -7.23 23.38 7.06
C SER A 27 -7.20 24.25 5.79
N ASN A 28 -6.35 23.94 4.82
CA ASN A 28 -6.27 24.64 3.54
C ASN A 28 -7.22 24.08 2.47
N LEU A 29 -7.88 22.94 2.73
CA LEU A 29 -8.85 22.33 1.81
C LEU A 29 -10.27 22.56 2.33
N GLU A 30 -11.06 23.35 1.61
CA GLU A 30 -12.48 23.56 1.92
C GLU A 30 -13.33 22.39 1.42
N ILE A 31 -13.43 21.32 2.21
CA ILE A 31 -14.25 20.15 1.90
C ILE A 31 -15.66 20.34 2.49
N ASN A 32 -16.54 20.96 1.72
CA ASN A 32 -17.93 21.22 2.13
C ASN A 32 -18.81 19.97 2.14
N ASN A 33 -18.45 18.91 1.41
CA ASN A 33 -19.16 17.63 1.40
C ASN A 33 -18.21 16.45 1.15
N PHE A 34 -17.97 15.66 2.19
CA PHE A 34 -17.05 14.51 2.16
C PHE A 34 -17.44 13.47 1.10
N PHE A 35 -18.73 13.16 0.94
CA PHE A 35 -19.16 12.18 -0.07
C PHE A 35 -18.92 12.68 -1.49
N SER A 36 -19.13 13.97 -1.74
CA SER A 36 -18.83 14.57 -3.05
C SER A 36 -17.33 14.53 -3.36
N TYR A 37 -16.48 14.71 -2.34
CA TYR A 37 -15.03 14.62 -2.48
C TYR A 37 -14.56 13.17 -2.73
N LEU A 38 -15.18 12.19 -2.05
CA LEU A 38 -14.83 10.78 -2.17
C LEU A 38 -15.11 10.20 -3.57
N PHE A 39 -16.13 10.74 -4.26
CA PHE A 39 -16.47 10.39 -5.64
C PHE A 39 -15.99 11.45 -6.66
N SER A 40 -15.12 12.37 -6.26
CA SER A 40 -14.53 13.32 -7.19
C SER A 40 -13.63 12.61 -8.21
N PHE A 41 -13.46 13.21 -9.38
CA PHE A 41 -12.54 12.70 -10.40
C PHE A 41 -11.11 12.57 -9.86
N GLU A 42 -10.68 13.51 -9.02
CA GLU A 42 -9.37 13.53 -8.38
C GLU A 42 -9.17 12.32 -7.46
N THR A 43 -10.14 12.03 -6.60
CA THR A 43 -10.10 10.88 -5.69
C THR A 43 -10.15 9.56 -6.45
N LEU A 44 -10.99 9.45 -7.49
CA LEU A 44 -11.05 8.27 -8.34
C LEU A 44 -9.74 8.03 -9.09
N PHE A 45 -9.12 9.10 -9.59
CA PHE A 45 -7.81 9.03 -10.25
C PHE A 45 -6.70 8.66 -9.27
N LEU A 46 -6.75 9.17 -8.03
CA LEU A 46 -5.86 8.79 -6.94
C LEU A 46 -5.97 7.28 -6.64
N ILE A 47 -7.20 6.77 -6.51
CA ILE A 47 -7.47 5.34 -6.29
C ILE A 47 -6.87 4.49 -7.41
N LEU A 48 -7.11 4.87 -8.67
CA LEU A 48 -6.60 4.15 -9.82
C LEU A 48 -5.06 4.13 -9.86
N THR A 49 -4.45 5.28 -9.58
CA THR A 49 -2.99 5.46 -9.61
C THR A 49 -2.32 4.61 -8.55
N PHE A 50 -2.74 4.71 -7.28
CA PHE A 50 -2.18 3.92 -6.20
C PHE A 50 -2.50 2.44 -6.32
N GLY A 51 -3.70 2.09 -6.78
CA GLY A 51 -4.07 0.69 -7.04
C GLY A 51 -3.18 0.05 -8.09
N THR A 52 -2.91 0.75 -9.19
CA THR A 52 -2.03 0.25 -10.26
C THR A 52 -0.58 0.19 -9.79
N LEU A 53 -0.10 1.22 -9.10
CA LEU A 53 1.24 1.26 -8.50
C LEU A 53 1.45 0.06 -7.58
N PHE A 54 0.53 -0.18 -6.64
CA PHE A 54 0.64 -1.29 -5.70
C PHE A 54 0.43 -2.65 -6.36
N PHE A 55 -0.38 -2.76 -7.41
CA PHE A 55 -0.50 -4.00 -8.18
C PHE A 55 0.85 -4.41 -8.79
N ILE A 56 1.54 -3.48 -9.45
CA ILE A 56 2.83 -3.73 -10.11
C ILE A 56 3.93 -4.05 -9.08
N LEU A 57 3.79 -3.61 -7.84
CA LEU A 57 4.83 -3.74 -6.82
C LEU A 57 4.60 -4.89 -5.84
N LEU A 58 3.40 -4.98 -5.26
CA LEU A 58 3.08 -5.92 -4.20
C LEU A 58 2.91 -7.35 -4.73
N ILE A 59 2.32 -7.53 -5.92
CA ILE A 59 2.12 -8.87 -6.50
C ILE A 59 3.46 -9.53 -6.83
N PRO A 60 4.42 -8.87 -7.52
CA PRO A 60 5.75 -9.46 -7.74
C PRO A 60 6.53 -9.67 -6.43
N ALA A 61 6.39 -8.77 -5.46
CA ALA A 61 7.03 -8.95 -4.15
C ALA A 61 6.49 -10.21 -3.42
N ALA A 62 5.18 -10.45 -3.49
CA ALA A 62 4.57 -11.67 -2.95
C ALA A 62 5.08 -12.93 -3.64
N TYR A 63 5.14 -12.90 -4.98
CA TYR A 63 5.67 -14.01 -5.77
C TYR A 63 7.13 -14.30 -5.40
N LEU A 64 7.95 -13.25 -5.27
CA LEU A 64 9.35 -13.37 -4.88
C LEU A 64 9.52 -14.02 -3.49
N ILE A 65 8.73 -13.59 -2.49
CA ILE A 65 8.86 -14.05 -1.11
C ILE A 65 8.29 -15.47 -0.92
N GLU A 66 7.09 -15.72 -1.45
CA GLU A 66 6.38 -16.99 -1.22
C GLU A 66 6.82 -18.09 -2.18
N ASP A 67 7.00 -17.79 -3.46
CA ASP A 67 7.21 -18.81 -4.50
C ASP A 67 8.70 -19.04 -4.78
N ASN A 68 9.49 -17.96 -4.90
CA ASN A 68 10.93 -18.06 -5.15
C ASN A 68 11.74 -18.35 -3.87
N LEU A 69 11.58 -17.52 -2.83
CA LEU A 69 12.34 -17.68 -1.58
C LEU A 69 11.75 -18.76 -0.65
N LYS A 70 10.50 -19.19 -0.90
CA LYS A 70 9.80 -20.24 -0.13
C LYS A 70 9.75 -19.96 1.37
N ILE A 71 9.75 -18.69 1.76
CA ILE A 71 9.73 -18.27 3.16
C ILE A 71 8.33 -18.57 3.69
N LYS A 72 8.21 -19.43 4.71
CA LYS A 72 6.91 -19.78 5.33
C LYS A 72 6.64 -19.08 6.66
N GLN A 73 7.68 -18.54 7.28
CA GLN A 73 7.56 -17.88 8.59
C GLN A 73 7.05 -16.45 8.42
N THR A 74 5.91 -16.15 9.04
CA THR A 74 5.23 -14.85 8.93
C THR A 74 6.12 -13.67 9.27
N LEU A 75 6.90 -13.77 10.36
CA LEU A 75 7.78 -12.67 10.80
C LEU A 75 8.87 -12.38 9.76
N SER A 76 9.41 -13.42 9.13
CA SER A 76 10.40 -13.30 8.06
C SER A 76 9.79 -12.73 6.79
N GLN A 77 8.55 -13.09 6.45
CA GLN A 77 7.86 -12.51 5.30
C GLN A 77 7.57 -11.02 5.51
N ILE A 78 7.06 -10.63 6.68
CA ILE A 78 6.82 -9.22 7.02
C ILE A 78 8.14 -8.43 6.97
N GLY A 79 9.21 -8.99 7.54
CA GLY A 79 10.55 -8.38 7.47
C GLY A 79 11.02 -8.17 6.03
N LEU A 80 10.83 -9.17 5.15
CA LEU A 80 11.17 -9.07 3.74
C LEU A 80 10.32 -8.02 3.01
N TYR A 81 9.02 -7.96 3.25
CA TYR A 81 8.18 -6.89 2.69
C TYR A 81 8.66 -5.51 3.12
N LEU A 82 9.04 -5.35 4.39
CA LEU A 82 9.56 -4.09 4.93
C LEU A 82 10.89 -3.70 4.25
N VAL A 83 11.79 -4.66 4.05
CA VAL A 83 13.06 -4.44 3.32
C VAL A 83 12.80 -4.06 1.86
N ILE A 84 11.91 -4.77 1.16
CA ILE A 84 11.56 -4.47 -0.23
C ILE A 84 10.93 -3.06 -0.32
N GLY A 85 9.99 -2.73 0.57
CA GLY A 85 9.37 -1.41 0.63
C GLY A 85 10.39 -0.30 0.86
N GLY A 86 11.34 -0.50 1.77
CA GLY A 86 12.42 0.44 2.04
C GLY A 86 13.37 0.65 0.86
N LEU A 87 13.66 -0.40 0.09
CA LEU A 87 14.52 -0.33 -1.11
C LEU A 87 13.81 0.32 -2.30
N ILE A 88 12.51 0.03 -2.49
CA ILE A 88 11.73 0.52 -3.64
C ILE A 88 11.26 1.96 -3.42
N SER A 89 10.96 2.34 -2.18
CA SER A 89 10.55 3.69 -1.78
C SER A 89 11.37 4.83 -2.42
N PRO A 90 12.72 4.87 -2.30
CA PRO A 90 13.52 5.92 -2.94
C PRO A 90 13.40 5.93 -4.46
N VAL A 91 13.29 4.76 -5.10
CA VAL A 91 13.15 4.62 -6.56
C VAL A 91 11.84 5.25 -7.03
N ILE A 92 10.74 4.97 -6.34
CA ILE A 92 9.44 5.55 -6.66
C ILE A 92 9.41 7.05 -6.40
N THR A 93 9.97 7.50 -5.26
CA THR A 93 10.10 8.92 -4.96
C THR A 93 10.86 9.65 -6.07
N PHE A 94 11.98 9.08 -6.53
CA PHE A 94 12.75 9.62 -7.64
C PHE A 94 11.94 9.68 -8.95
N LEU A 95 11.22 8.62 -9.30
CA LEU A 95 10.39 8.59 -10.51
C LEU A 95 9.25 9.61 -10.50
N LEU A 96 8.61 9.80 -9.34
CA LEU A 96 7.44 10.67 -9.21
C LEU A 96 7.82 12.16 -9.08
N LYS A 97 8.85 12.48 -8.29
CA LYS A 97 9.24 13.87 -8.02
C LYS A 97 10.39 14.37 -8.86
N ARG A 98 11.14 13.48 -9.52
CA ARG A 98 12.40 13.81 -10.23
C ARG A 98 13.42 14.54 -9.35
N GLU A 99 13.31 14.37 -8.04
CA GLU A 99 14.22 14.94 -7.05
C GLU A 99 14.91 13.80 -6.29
N TYR A 100 16.20 13.98 -5.98
CA TYR A 100 16.97 13.03 -5.15
C TYR A 100 16.69 13.19 -3.66
N THR A 101 15.90 14.20 -3.28
CA THR A 101 15.46 14.40 -1.91
C THR A 101 14.37 13.38 -1.58
N LEU A 102 14.63 12.55 -0.56
CA LEU A 102 13.64 11.62 -0.04
C LEU A 102 12.45 12.41 0.50
N ASN A 103 11.31 12.35 -0.21
CA ASN A 103 10.04 12.77 0.36
C ASN A 103 9.63 11.78 1.44
N LEU A 104 9.90 12.17 2.69
CA LEU A 104 9.69 11.35 3.88
C LEU A 104 8.24 10.85 3.97
N HIS A 105 7.25 11.67 3.60
CA HIS A 105 5.84 11.28 3.59
C HIS A 105 5.56 10.17 2.58
N LEU A 106 6.01 10.34 1.33
CA LEU A 106 5.77 9.38 0.26
C LEU A 106 6.51 8.06 0.52
N SER A 107 7.74 8.16 1.03
CA SER A 107 8.54 7.01 1.44
C SER A 107 7.93 6.23 2.59
N LEU A 108 7.35 6.91 3.59
CA LEU A 108 6.60 6.28 4.67
C LEU A 108 5.33 5.61 4.16
N SER A 109 4.59 6.24 3.24
CA SER A 109 3.39 5.64 2.65
C SER A 109 3.70 4.35 1.90
N ILE A 110 4.75 4.33 1.08
CA ILE A 110 5.16 3.12 0.33
C ILE A 110 5.63 2.03 1.30
N THR A 111 6.55 2.35 2.20
CA THR A 111 7.10 1.35 3.15
C THR A 111 5.99 0.80 4.06
N GLY A 112 5.10 1.68 4.53
CA GLY A 112 3.92 1.33 5.30
C GLY A 112 2.94 0.45 4.52
N ALA A 113 2.73 0.70 3.23
CA ALA A 113 1.89 -0.15 2.38
C ALA A 113 2.46 -1.57 2.26
N PHE A 114 3.77 -1.72 2.08
CA PHE A 114 4.42 -3.04 2.05
C PHE A 114 4.27 -3.80 3.38
N LEU A 115 4.43 -3.10 4.51
CA LEU A 115 4.18 -3.68 5.84
C LEU A 115 2.72 -4.13 5.98
N LEU A 116 1.76 -3.26 5.68
CA LEU A 116 0.33 -3.54 5.72
C LEU A 116 -0.03 -4.75 4.87
N PHE A 117 0.48 -4.80 3.64
CA PHE A 117 0.29 -5.92 2.74
C PHE A 117 0.82 -7.23 3.33
N GLY A 118 2.06 -7.22 3.84
CA GLY A 118 2.67 -8.37 4.49
C GLY A 118 1.90 -8.84 5.73
N LEU A 119 1.29 -7.93 6.48
CA LEU A 119 0.41 -8.26 7.60
C LEU A 119 -0.89 -8.89 7.12
N ILE A 120 -1.63 -8.23 6.22
CA ILE A 120 -2.94 -8.67 5.73
C ILE A 120 -2.84 -10.03 5.03
N GLN A 121 -1.82 -10.23 4.18
CA GLN A 121 -1.58 -11.49 3.49
C GLN A 121 -1.30 -12.65 4.44
N ASN A 122 -0.74 -12.34 5.62
CA ASN A 122 -0.40 -13.31 6.64
C ASN A 122 -1.39 -13.44 7.77
N VAL A 123 -2.48 -12.66 7.75
CA VAL A 123 -3.64 -12.99 8.56
C VAL A 123 -4.12 -14.35 8.06
N LYS A 124 -3.74 -15.41 8.80
CA LYS A 124 -4.39 -16.70 8.68
C LYS A 124 -5.87 -16.40 8.88
N VAL A 125 -6.68 -16.71 7.89
CA VAL A 125 -8.07 -17.08 8.15
C VAL A 125 -7.97 -18.17 9.19
N THR A 126 -8.12 -17.81 10.47
CA THR A 126 -8.20 -18.76 11.56
C THR A 126 -9.38 -19.63 11.20
N ASN A 127 -9.09 -20.80 10.62
CA ASN A 127 -10.07 -21.83 10.40
C ASN A 127 -10.76 -22.03 11.73
N HIS A 128 -12.01 -21.59 11.76
CA HIS A 128 -13.01 -21.98 12.72
C HIS A 128 -13.32 -23.45 12.44
N ASN A 129 -12.37 -24.33 12.75
CA ASN A 129 -12.60 -25.76 12.89
C ASN A 129 -12.56 -26.06 14.38
N ARG A 130 -13.72 -25.90 15.02
CA ARG A 130 -14.20 -26.84 16.02
C ARG A 130 -15.50 -27.42 15.49
#